data_AF-A0A382SI48-F1
#
_entry.id   AF-A0A382SI48-F1
#
_cell.length_a   1.000
_cell.length_b   1.000
_cell.length_c   1.000
_cell.angle_alpha   90.00
_cell.angle_beta   90.00
_cell.angle_gamma   90.00
#
_symmetry.space_group_name_H-M   'P 1'
#
loop_
_entity.id
_entity.type
_entity.pdbx_description
1 polymer ?
#
loop_
_entity_poly.entity_id
_entity_poly.type
_entity_poly.pdbx_seq_one_letter_code
_entity_poly.pdbx_strand_id
1 'polypeptide(L)' 'MRGLPQGARIDCVDNSGAKIVEIVTVLNYKGVHRRSPAAGVGDMVIA' A
#
# COMPACT_ATOMS: atom_id res chain seq x y z
N MET A 1 13.47 5.11 -1.60
CA MET A 1 12.22 5.85 -1.87
C MET A 1 11.07 4.85 -1.84
N ARG A 2 9.94 5.18 -1.22
CA ARG A 2 8.72 4.35 -1.27
C ARG A 2 7.86 4.86 -2.43
N GLY A 3 7.46 3.95 -3.33
CA GLY A 3 6.85 4.31 -4.61
C GLY A 3 5.33 4.10 -4.68
N LEU A 4 4.72 3.51 -3.64
CA LEU A 4 3.31 3.14 -3.63
C LEU A 4 2.57 3.97 -2.58
N PRO A 5 2.05 5.17 -2.92
CA PRO A 5 1.28 5.97 -1.99
C PRO A 5 -0.06 5.31 -1.62
N GLN A 6 -0.68 5.78 -0.54
CA GLN A 6 -2.10 5.49 -0.25
C GLN A 6 -2.97 5.75 -1.49
N GLY A 7 -3.89 4.84 -1.79
CA GLY A 7 -4.73 4.83 -2.99
C GLY A 7 -4.07 4.23 -4.22
N ALA A 8 -2.79 3.80 -4.14
CA ALA A 8 -2.16 3.10 -5.25
C ALA A 8 -2.85 1.75 -5.51
N ARG A 9 -3.11 1.46 -6.78
CA ARG A 9 -3.70 0.21 -7.26
C ARG A 9 -2.61 -0.68 -7.86
N ILE A 10 -2.56 -1.93 -7.43
CA ILE A 10 -1.55 -2.91 -7.84
C ILE A 10 -2.19 -4.24 -8.20
N ASP A 11 -1.55 -4.99 -9.09
CA ASP A 11 -1.97 -6.34 -9.45
C ASP A 11 -1.84 -7.27 -8.24
N CYS A 12 -2.90 -8.03 -7.97
CA CYS A 12 -2.90 -9.05 -6.93
C CYS A 12 -2.32 -10.35 -7.48
N VAL A 13 -1.22 -10.82 -6.90
CA VAL A 13 -0.54 -12.06 -7.30
C VAL A 13 -0.83 -13.15 -6.26
N ASP A 14 -2.10 -13.50 -6.11
CA ASP A 14 -2.58 -14.58 -5.26
C ASP A 14 -3.72 -15.37 -5.95
N ASN A 15 -4.20 -16.42 -5.29
CA ASN A 15 -5.32 -17.24 -5.76
C ASN A 15 -6.63 -16.96 -5.01
N SER A 16 -6.78 -15.78 -4.42
CA SER A 16 -8.00 -15.36 -3.70
C SER A 16 -9.14 -14.93 -4.64
N GLY A 17 -8.82 -14.65 -5.90
CA GLY A 17 -9.76 -14.17 -6.92
C GLY A 17 -9.76 -12.65 -7.11
N ALA A 18 -9.07 -11.89 -6.27
CA ALA A 18 -8.81 -10.48 -6.52
C ALA A 18 -7.82 -10.31 -7.69
N LYS A 19 -8.06 -9.32 -8.57
CA LYS A 19 -7.15 -9.00 -9.68
C LYS A 19 -6.33 -7.76 -9.41
N ILE A 20 -6.96 -6.75 -8.80
CA ILE A 20 -6.36 -5.48 -8.41
C ILE A 20 -6.74 -5.21 -6.97
N VAL A 21 -5.77 -4.78 -6.16
CA VAL A 21 -5.99 -4.28 -4.80
C VAL A 21 -5.55 -2.83 -4.69
N GLU A 22 -6.17 -2.09 -3.77
CA GLU A 22 -5.86 -0.68 -3.53
C GLU A 22 -5.29 -0.50 -2.12
N ILE A 23 -4.18 0.21 -1.97
CA ILE A 23 -3.59 0.44 -0.65
C ILE A 23 -4.45 1.45 0.13
N VAL A 24 -5.22 0.97 1.11
CA VAL A 24 -5.99 1.81 2.03
C VAL A 24 -5.06 2.51 3.02
N THR A 25 -4.07 1.81 3.57
CA THR A 25 -3.02 2.39 4.43
C THR A 25 -1.82 1.45 4.58
N VAL A 26 -0.72 1.95 5.15
CA VAL A 26 0.49 1.18 5.43
C VAL A 26 0.56 0.88 6.92
N LEU A 27 0.70 -0.41 7.27
CA LEU A 27 0.72 -0.84 8.66
C LEU A 27 1.95 -0.26 9.39
N ASN A 28 1.77 0.13 10.64
CA ASN A 28 2.83 0.71 11.50
C ASN A 28 3.49 1.98 10.93
N TYR A 29 2.85 2.68 10.00
CA TYR A 29 3.37 3.92 9.44
C TYR A 29 3.38 5.05 10.48
N LYS A 30 4.55 5.67 10.67
CA LYS A 30 4.74 6.89 11.47
C LYS A 30 5.06 8.04 10.53
N GLY A 31 4.05 8.86 10.25
CA GLY A 31 4.13 9.96 9.30
C GLY A 31 4.54 11.30 9.89
N VAL A 32 4.57 12.32 9.02
CA VAL A 32 4.72 13.74 9.36
C VAL A 32 3.58 14.53 8.71
N HIS A 33 3.33 15.75 9.19
CA HIS A 33 2.22 16.58 8.68
C HIS A 33 2.28 16.75 7.16
N ARG A 34 1.12 16.58 6.48
CA ARG A 34 0.95 16.68 5.02
C ARG A 34 1.72 15.66 4.16
N ARG A 35 2.15 14.52 4.73
CA ARG A 35 2.72 13.40 3.96
C ARG A 35 1.80 12.19 3.99
N SER A 36 1.28 11.82 2.83
CA SER A 36 0.52 10.57 2.68
C SER A 36 1.40 9.35 2.98
N PRO A 37 0.86 8.32 3.65
CA PRO A 37 1.54 7.05 3.79
C PRO A 37 1.95 6.50 2.42
N ALA A 38 3.11 5.86 2.36
CA ALA A 38 3.58 5.16 1.18
C ALA A 38 4.27 3.86 1.57
N ALA A 39 4.08 2.83 0.76
CA ALA A 39 4.67 1.52 0.87
C ALA A 39 5.82 1.34 -0.14
N GLY A 40 6.77 0.50 0.23
CA GLY A 40 7.76 -0.11 -0.65
C GLY A 40 7.67 -1.62 -0.62
N VAL A 41 8.61 -2.28 -1.29
CA VAL A 41 8.70 -3.74 -1.30
C VAL A 41 8.91 -4.26 0.13
N GLY A 42 8.09 -5.23 0.55
CA GLY A 42 8.16 -5.86 1.87
C GLY A 42 7.39 -5.15 2.99
N ASP A 43 6.81 -3.97 2.75
CA ASP A 43 5.90 -3.34 3.70
C ASP A 43 4.55 -4.09 3.75
N MET A 44 3.97 -4.20 4.94
CA MET A 44 2.60 -4.71 5.11
C MET A 44 1.59 -3.57 4.95
N VAL A 45 0.52 -3.84 4.20
CA VAL A 45 -0.53 -2.85 3.90
C VAL A 45 -1.90 -3.40 4.26
N ILE A 46 -2.85 -2.50 4.49
CA ILE A 46 -4.28 -2.82 4.47
C ILE A 46 -4.76 -2.48 3.06
N ALA A 47 -5.35 -3.45 2.37
CA ALA A 47 -5.78 -3.35 0.98
C ALA A 47 -7.15 -4.00 0.75
#